data_AF-A0A5B7DFL6-F1
#
_entry.id   AF-A0A5B7DFL6-F1
#
_cell.length_a   1.000
_cell.length_b   1.000
_cell.length_c   1.000
_cell.angle_alpha   90.00
_cell.angle_beta   90.00
_cell.angle_gamma   90.00
#
_symmetry.space_group_name_H-M   'P 1'
#
loop_
_entity.id
_entity.type
_entity.pdbx_description
1 polymer ?
#
loop_
_entity_poly.entity_id
_entity_poly.type
_entity_poly.pdbx_seq_one_letter_code
_entity_poly.pdbx_strand_id
1 'polypeptide(L)'
;MDVYKRIPKLNQRSTTPTDLPIKLYKEFALELATPLCSILNASLYQYSCPGDSLFTPIPKTPSLQSLSDLRPVAITPIPSFICEDFVFDWSYNKISNSLDNQQFVAFVDIRKTFDLVDHTVVINKAISLSLSLT
;
A
#
# COMPACT_ATOMS: atom_id res chain seq x y z
N MET A 1 12.15 -12.54 7.09
CA MET A 1 13.20 -12.10 6.14
C MET A 1 12.66 -11.23 5.00
N ASP A 2 11.43 -11.44 4.51
CA ASP A 2 10.96 -10.70 3.32
C ASP A 2 10.47 -9.27 3.57
N VAL A 3 9.99 -8.98 4.78
CA VAL A 3 9.69 -7.59 5.20
C VAL A 3 10.99 -6.77 5.25
N TYR A 4 12.05 -7.33 5.86
CA TYR A 4 13.38 -6.70 5.90
C TYR A 4 13.89 -6.31 4.50
N LYS A 5 13.68 -7.15 3.48
CA LYS A 5 14.10 -6.87 2.10
C LYS A 5 13.35 -5.69 1.46
N ARG A 6 12.17 -5.32 1.97
CA ARG A 6 11.34 -4.22 1.44
C ARG A 6 11.66 -2.87 2.11
N ILE A 7 12.01 -2.87 3.40
CA ILE A 7 12.26 -1.63 4.16
C ILE A 7 13.34 -0.73 3.52
N PRO A 8 14.53 -1.23 3.08
CA PRO A 8 15.54 -0.39 2.46
C PRO A 8 15.09 0.26 1.14
N LYS A 9 14.15 -0.37 0.44
CA LYS A 9 13.62 0.06 -0.87
C LYS A 9 12.54 1.14 -0.76
N LEU A 10 12.12 1.51 0.44
CA LEU A 10 11.15 2.58 0.66
C LEU A 10 11.68 3.91 0.11
N ASN A 11 10.92 4.58 -0.75
CA ASN A 11 11.25 5.92 -1.23
C ASN A 11 10.87 6.98 -0.19
N GLN A 12 11.36 8.21 -0.33
CA GLN A 12 10.92 9.33 0.51
C GLN A 12 9.43 9.62 0.23
N ARG A 13 8.61 9.67 1.28
CA ARG A 13 7.17 9.92 1.19
C ARG A 13 6.68 10.71 2.40
N SER A 14 5.50 11.30 2.28
CA SER A 14 4.74 11.82 3.43
C SER A 14 4.30 10.66 4.32
N THR A 15 4.35 10.86 5.63
CA THR A 15 3.89 9.89 6.63
C THR A 15 2.66 10.46 7.34
N THR A 16 1.82 9.58 7.89
CA THR A 16 0.75 10.03 8.79
C THR A 16 1.34 10.50 10.12
N PRO A 17 0.63 11.31 10.92
CA PRO A 17 1.13 11.78 12.22
C PRO A 17 1.46 10.66 13.22
N THR A 18 0.88 9.48 13.03
CA THR A 18 1.08 8.29 13.87
C THR A 18 2.19 7.37 13.37
N ASP A 19 2.73 7.63 12.17
CA ASP A 19 3.70 6.77 11.51
C ASP A 19 5.14 7.23 11.76
N LEU A 20 6.06 6.28 11.82
CA LEU A 20 7.47 6.59 12.05
C LEU A 20 8.09 7.20 10.78
N PRO A 21 9.02 8.16 10.91
CA PRO A 21 9.79 8.63 9.78
C PRO A 21 10.49 7.48 9.04
N ILE A 22 10.47 7.52 7.70
CA ILE A 22 11.10 6.50 6.82
C ILE A 22 12.57 6.27 7.19
N LYS A 23 13.26 7.32 7.63
CA LYS A 23 14.66 7.21 8.08
C LYS A 23 14.81 6.25 9.25
N LEU A 24 13.89 6.28 10.22
CA LEU A 24 13.90 5.35 11.36
C LEU A 24 13.57 3.93 10.92
N TYR A 25 12.64 3.76 9.98
CA TYR A 25 12.39 2.44 9.38
C TYR A 25 13.66 1.84 8.78
N LYS A 26 14.39 2.63 7.99
CA LYS A 26 15.63 2.16 7.35
C LYS A 26 16.76 1.92 8.35
N GLU A 27 16.88 2.76 9.36
CA GLU A 27 17.93 2.66 10.40
C GLU A 27 17.72 1.44 11.29
N PHE A 28 16.48 1.17 11.71
CA PHE A 28 16.11 0.04 12.57
C PHE A 28 15.44 -1.10 11.78
N ALA A 29 15.84 -1.28 10.51
CA ALA A 29 15.16 -2.21 9.62
C ALA A 29 15.20 -3.66 10.13
N LEU A 30 16.31 -4.05 10.76
CA LEU A 30 16.50 -5.39 11.29
C LEU A 30 15.56 -5.67 12.47
N GLU A 31 15.48 -4.72 13.40
CA GLU A 31 14.66 -4.78 14.61
C GLU A 31 13.18 -4.66 14.30
N LEU A 32 12.82 -3.79 13.34
CA LEU A 32 11.43 -3.54 12.94
C LEU A 32 10.86 -4.63 12.02
N ALA A 33 11.70 -5.39 11.31
CA ALA A 33 11.21 -6.39 10.36
C ALA A 33 10.31 -7.45 10.99
N THR A 34 10.66 -7.93 12.19
CA THR A 34 9.89 -8.94 12.92
C THR A 34 8.53 -8.41 13.40
N PRO A 35 8.44 -7.31 14.18
CA PRO A 35 7.16 -6.78 14.63
C PRO A 35 6.28 -6.33 13.46
N LEU A 36 6.86 -5.72 12.42
CA LEU A 36 6.12 -5.38 11.21
C LEU A 36 5.51 -6.63 10.56
N CYS A 37 6.29 -7.71 10.39
CA CYS A 37 5.79 -8.96 9.84
C CYS A 37 4.58 -9.49 10.64
N SER A 38 4.67 -9.47 11.98
CA SER A 38 3.55 -9.86 12.84
C SER A 38 2.32 -9.00 12.65
N ILE A 39 2.49 -7.67 12.55
CA ILE A 39 1.38 -6.73 12.29
C ILE A 39 0.74 -7.02 10.93
N LEU A 40 1.53 -7.13 9.86
CA LEU A 40 1.02 -7.39 8.51
C LEU A 40 0.22 -8.70 8.46
N ASN A 41 0.75 -9.77 9.04
CA ASN A 41 0.10 -11.06 9.06
C ASN A 41 -1.20 -11.02 9.88
N ALA A 42 -1.20 -10.34 11.03
CA ALA A 42 -2.40 -10.17 11.84
C ALA A 42 -3.48 -9.37 11.08
N SER A 43 -3.10 -8.30 10.39
CA SER A 43 -4.01 -7.48 9.59
C SER A 43 -4.61 -8.27 8.44
N LEU A 44 -3.80 -9.01 7.68
CA LEU A 44 -4.28 -9.88 6.61
C LEU A 44 -5.22 -10.97 7.13
N TYR A 45 -4.90 -11.60 8.27
CA TYR A 45 -5.75 -12.62 8.90
C TYR A 45 -7.09 -12.04 9.36
N GLN A 46 -7.10 -10.79 9.81
CA GLN A 46 -8.28 -10.06 10.24
C GLN A 46 -9.00 -9.32 9.10
N TYR A 47 -8.58 -9.50 7.85
CA TYR A 47 -9.16 -8.80 6.70
C TYR A 47 -9.12 -7.27 6.83
N SER A 48 -8.07 -6.75 7.44
CA SER A 48 -7.91 -5.33 7.78
C SER A 48 -6.60 -4.77 7.23
N CYS A 49 -6.51 -3.45 7.13
CA CYS A 49 -5.28 -2.75 6.75
C CYS A 49 -4.42 -2.49 8.00
N PRO A 50 -3.09 -2.66 7.97
CA PRO A 50 -2.20 -2.44 9.12
C PRO A 50 -1.98 -0.96 9.49
N GLY A 51 -2.85 -0.06 9.05
CA GLY A 51 -2.83 1.36 9.38
C GLY A 51 -3.83 2.16 8.54
N ASP A 52 -4.38 3.23 9.15
CA ASP A 52 -5.35 4.11 8.51
C ASP A 52 -4.67 5.20 7.67
N SER A 53 -5.14 5.36 6.44
CA SER A 53 -4.67 6.39 5.53
C SER A 53 -5.25 7.77 5.89
N LEU A 54 -4.41 8.80 5.83
CA LEU A 54 -4.84 10.19 6.04
C LEU A 54 -5.18 10.86 4.70
N PHE A 55 -6.43 11.27 4.51
CA PHE A 55 -6.83 11.98 3.29
C PHE A 55 -6.54 13.48 3.40
N THR A 56 -5.75 14.00 2.47
CA THR A 56 -5.40 15.42 2.37
C THR A 56 -5.90 16.02 1.06
N PRO A 57 -6.58 17.18 1.08
CA PRO A 57 -7.00 17.86 -0.14
C PRO A 57 -5.80 18.56 -0.79
N ILE A 58 -5.52 18.25 -2.06
CA ILE A 58 -4.48 18.91 -2.85
C ILE A 58 -5.14 19.68 -4.01
N PRO A 59 -4.79 20.94 -4.25
CA PRO A 59 -5.29 21.69 -5.40
C PRO A 59 -4.86 21.04 -6.73
N LYS A 60 -5.81 20.89 -7.67
CA LYS A 60 -5.55 20.54 -9.07
C LYS A 60 -4.99 21.73 -9.85
N THR A 61 -5.45 22.92 -9.50
CA THR A 61 -5.11 24.19 -10.14
C THR A 61 -4.65 25.21 -9.09
N PRO A 62 -3.76 26.15 -9.45
CA PRO A 62 -3.31 27.19 -8.53
C PRO A 62 -4.43 28.16 -8.13
N SER A 63 -5.43 28.36 -8.99
CA SER A 63 -6.66 29.09 -8.65
C SER A 63 -7.76 28.11 -8.25
N LEU A 64 -8.21 28.21 -6.99
CA LEU A 64 -9.35 27.46 -6.46
C LEU A 64 -10.64 28.23 -6.70
N GLN A 65 -11.58 27.63 -7.42
CA GLN A 65 -12.93 28.20 -7.61
C GLN A 65 -14.00 27.37 -6.90
N SER A 66 -13.73 26.08 -6.66
CA SER A 66 -14.70 25.13 -6.10
C SER A 66 -14.02 23.98 -5.35
N LEU A 67 -14.78 23.27 -4.51
CA LEU A 67 -14.33 22.01 -3.87
C LEU A 67 -13.94 20.93 -4.89
N SER A 68 -14.52 20.95 -6.10
CA SER A 68 -14.17 20.03 -7.20
C SER A 68 -12.76 20.26 -7.76
N ASP A 69 -12.14 21.41 -7.48
CA ASP A 69 -10.76 21.71 -7.87
C ASP A 69 -9.74 21.08 -6.90
N LEU A 70 -10.21 20.46 -5.82
CA LEU A 70 -9.39 19.65 -4.94
C LEU A 70 -9.41 18.20 -5.42
N ARG A 71 -8.26 17.53 -5.33
CA ARG A 71 -8.18 16.08 -5.38
C ARG A 71 -7.87 15.56 -3.98
N PRO A 72 -8.63 14.57 -3.47
CA PRO A 72 -8.21 13.86 -2.28
C PRO A 72 -6.94 13.06 -2.59
N VAL A 73 -5.93 13.17 -1.73
CA VAL A 73 -4.73 12.36 -1.78
C VAL A 73 -4.60 11.63 -0.45
N ALA A 74 -4.64 10.31 -0.52
CA ALA A 74 -4.37 9.47 0.64
C ALA A 74 -2.87 9.45 0.95
N ILE A 75 -2.53 9.72 2.20
CA ILE A 75 -1.22 9.49 2.77
C ILE A 75 -1.30 8.13 3.46
N THR A 76 -0.82 7.11 2.77
CA THR A 76 -0.82 5.72 3.22
C THR A 76 0.34 5.50 4.20
N PRO A 77 0.09 4.98 5.41
CA PRO A 77 1.15 4.71 6.38
C PRO A 77 2.05 3.57 5.91
N ILE A 78 3.30 3.55 6.37
CA ILE A 78 4.32 2.61 5.88
C ILE A 78 3.93 1.13 6.03
N PRO A 79 3.35 0.67 7.15
CA PRO A 79 2.88 -0.71 7.26
C PRO A 79 1.90 -1.07 6.15
N SER A 80 0.92 -0.21 5.87
CA SER A 80 -0.09 -0.41 4.81
C SER A 80 0.56 -0.44 3.44
N PHE A 81 1.49 0.46 3.16
CA PHE A 81 2.23 0.46 1.91
C PHE A 81 3.08 -0.81 1.70
N ILE A 82 3.75 -1.31 2.74
CA ILE A 82 4.49 -2.57 2.65
C ILE A 82 3.52 -3.72 2.39
N CYS A 83 2.35 -3.73 3.03
CA CYS A 83 1.31 -4.72 2.82
C CYS A 83 0.82 -4.73 1.36
N GLU A 84 0.55 -3.56 0.78
CA GLU A 84 0.14 -3.42 -0.62
C GLU A 84 1.19 -3.98 -1.58
N ASP A 85 2.46 -3.73 -1.33
CA ASP A 85 3.56 -4.23 -2.16
C ASP A 85 3.57 -5.77 -2.20
N PHE A 86 3.35 -6.41 -1.05
CA PHE A 86 3.20 -7.85 -0.95
C PHE A 86 1.97 -8.37 -1.70
N VAL A 87 0.80 -7.76 -1.47
CA VAL A 87 -0.47 -8.17 -2.11
C VAL A 87 -0.40 -8.00 -3.63
N PHE A 88 0.24 -6.92 -4.10
CA PHE A 88 0.49 -6.66 -5.50
C PHE A 88 1.37 -7.76 -6.11
N ASP A 89 2.51 -8.06 -5.49
CA ASP A 89 3.42 -9.10 -5.97
C ASP A 89 2.73 -10.46 -6.05
N TRP A 90 1.93 -10.86 -5.05
CA TRP A 90 1.21 -12.14 -5.10
C TRP A 90 0.16 -12.16 -6.20
N SER A 91 -0.61 -11.07 -6.32
CA SER A 91 -1.65 -10.95 -7.34
C SER A 91 -1.04 -11.00 -8.73
N TYR A 92 0.02 -10.21 -8.96
CA TYR A 92 0.76 -10.14 -10.22
C TYR A 92 1.33 -11.50 -10.63
N ASN A 93 1.96 -12.22 -9.70
CA ASN A 93 2.51 -13.54 -10.00
C ASN A 93 1.43 -14.55 -10.39
N LYS A 94 0.20 -14.43 -9.87
CA LYS A 94 -0.91 -15.31 -10.26
C LYS A 94 -1.53 -14.96 -11.61
N ILE A 95 -1.69 -13.68 -11.93
CA ILE A 95 -2.47 -13.25 -13.09
C ILE A 95 -1.63 -12.83 -14.30
N SER A 96 -0.34 -12.54 -14.14
CA SER A 96 0.53 -11.99 -15.20
C SER A 96 0.53 -12.80 -16.49
N ASN A 97 0.48 -14.13 -16.40
CA ASN A 97 0.43 -15.02 -17.58
C ASN A 97 -0.91 -14.98 -18.34
N SER A 98 -1.95 -14.39 -17.76
CA SER A 98 -3.29 -14.28 -18.33
C SER A 98 -3.67 -12.87 -18.78
N LEU A 99 -2.81 -11.88 -18.52
CA LEU A 99 -3.05 -10.49 -18.91
C LEU A 99 -2.53 -10.24 -20.33
N ASP A 100 -3.37 -9.63 -21.17
CA ASP A 100 -2.89 -9.03 -22.41
C ASP A 100 -2.13 -7.71 -22.15
N ASN A 101 -1.47 -7.16 -23.17
CA ASN A 101 -0.67 -5.93 -23.04
C ASN A 101 -1.48 -4.72 -22.56
N GLN A 102 -2.77 -4.61 -22.87
CA GLN A 102 -3.62 -3.50 -22.42
C GLN A 102 -4.04 -3.69 -20.97
N GLN A 103 -4.42 -4.91 -20.59
CA GLN A 103 -4.75 -5.28 -19.22
C GLN A 103 -3.53 -5.16 -18.29
N PHE A 104 -2.33 -5.44 -18.81
CA PHE A 104 -1.07 -5.23 -18.10
C PHE A 104 -0.85 -3.76 -17.73
N VAL A 105 -0.99 -2.84 -18.69
CA VAL A 105 -0.84 -1.39 -18.44
C VAL A 105 -1.87 -0.92 -17.40
N ALA A 106 -3.13 -1.35 -17.54
CA ALA A 106 -4.17 -1.02 -16.58
C ALA A 106 -3.86 -1.56 -15.16
N PHE A 107 -3.33 -2.78 -15.05
CA PHE A 107 -2.97 -3.38 -13.76
C PHE A 107 -1.79 -2.66 -13.07
N VAL A 108 -0.80 -2.24 -13.84
CA VAL A 108 0.33 -1.43 -13.33
C VAL A 108 -0.14 -0.05 -12.86
N ASP A 109 -1.08 0.57 -13.58
CA ASP A 109 -1.65 1.86 -13.16
C ASP A 109 -2.57 1.75 -11.93
N ILE A 110 -3.24 0.60 -11.72
CA ILE A 110 -3.99 0.31 -10.49
C ILE A 110 -3.08 0.37 -9.25
N ARG A 111 -1.79 0.04 -9.36
CA ARG A 111 -0.83 0.19 -8.25
C ARG A 111 -0.71 1.64 -7.77
N LYS A 112 -0.87 2.62 -8.67
CA LYS A 112 -0.80 4.05 -8.32
C LYS A 112 -2.12 4.59 -7.77
N THR A 113 -3.24 3.97 -8.12
CA THR A 113 -4.58 4.36 -7.64
C THR A 113 -5.07 3.52 -6.46
N PHE A 114 -4.29 2.51 -6.05
CA PHE A 114 -4.60 1.64 -4.92
C PHE A 114 -4.83 2.42 -3.62
N ASP A 115 -4.07 3.50 -3.43
CA ASP A 115 -4.21 4.49 -2.34
C ASP A 115 -5.63 5.11 -2.26
N LEU A 116 -6.42 5.09 -3.35
CA LEU A 116 -7.78 5.65 -3.43
C LEU A 116 -8.88 4.60 -3.30
N VAL A 117 -8.52 3.31 -3.26
CA VAL A 117 -9.45 2.19 -3.13
C VAL A 117 -9.53 1.80 -1.67
N ASP A 118 -10.73 1.43 -1.19
CA ASP A 118 -10.87 0.86 0.14
C ASP A 118 -10.06 -0.45 0.23
N HIS A 119 -8.94 -0.41 0.96
CA HIS A 119 -8.03 -1.54 1.11
C HIS A 119 -8.71 -2.78 1.72
N THR A 120 -9.77 -2.60 2.50
CA THR A 120 -10.59 -3.68 3.07
C THR A 120 -11.25 -4.49 1.96
N VAL A 121 -11.80 -3.80 0.94
CA VAL A 121 -12.44 -4.44 -0.21
C VAL A 121 -11.41 -5.22 -1.02
N VAL A 122 -10.20 -4.67 -1.19
CA VAL A 122 -9.16 -5.34 -1.97
C VAL A 122 -8.61 -6.57 -1.25
N ILE A 123 -8.34 -6.49 0.04
CA ILE A 123 -7.85 -7.60 0.86
C ILE A 123 -8.87 -8.75 0.87
N ASN A 124 -10.16 -8.45 1.09
CA ASN A 124 -11.23 -9.46 1.03
C ASN A 124 -11.28 -10.19 -0.31
N LYS A 125 -11.10 -9.46 -1.42
CA LYS A 125 -11.11 -10.04 -2.75
C LYS A 125 -9.84 -10.84 -3.04
N ALA A 126 -8.68 -10.40 -2.57
CA ALA A 126 -7.43 -11.14 -2.68
C ALA A 126 -7.49 -12.50 -1.95
N ILE A 127 -8.09 -12.53 -0.76
CA ILE A 127 -8.28 -13.77 0.01
C ILE A 127 -9.30 -14.69 -0.66
N SER A 128 -10.38 -14.15 -1.26
CA SER A 128 -11.30 -14.96 -2.08
C SER A 128 -10.61 -15.65 -3.27
N LEU A 129 -9.48 -15.10 -3.73
CA LEU A 129 -8.63 -15.67 -4.78
C LEU A 129 -7.53 -16.61 -4.23
N SER A 130 -7.64 -16.99 -2.96
CA SER A 130 -6.68 -17.88 -2.26
C SER A 130 -5.23 -17.38 -2.36
N LEU A 131 -5.03 -16.06 -2.31
CA LEU A 131 -3.72 -15.45 -2.15
C LEU A 131 -3.39 -15.48 -0.65
N SER A 132 -2.75 -16.55 -0.19
CA SER A 132 -2.27 -16.66 1.19
C SER A 132 -0.74 -16.64 1.22
N LEU A 133 -0.18 -16.04 2.27
CA LEU A 133 1.22 -16.16 2.63
C LEU A 133 1.48 -17.57 3.15
N THR A 134 2.39 -18.28 2.49
CA THR A 134 3.14 -19.39 3.12
C THR A 134 4.51 -18.86 3.52
#